data_AF-A0A0C9SVA7-F1
#
_entry.id   AF-A0A0C9SVA7-F1
#
_cell.length_a   1.000
_cell.length_b   1.000
_cell.length_c   1.000
_cell.angle_alpha   90.00
_cell.angle_beta   90.00
_cell.angle_gamma   90.00
#
_symmetry.space_group_name_H-M   'P 1'
#
loop_
_entity.id
_entity.type
_entity.pdbx_description
1 polymer ?
#
loop_
_entity_poly.entity_id
_entity_poly.type
_entity_poly.pdbx_seq_one_letter_code
_entity_poly.pdbx_strand_id
1 'polypeptide(L)' 'QVYHLRLPDNYPMHPVYEVEAILGHRLTGAKGGKRRLYLARWKGYGPEDDTWISEADLRNAPTLLRTY' A
#
# COMPACT_ATOMS: atom_id res chain seq x y z
N GLN A 1 31.43 6.59 -3.65
CA GLN A 1 30.21 7.31 -4.06
C GLN A 1 29.02 6.36 -3.86
N VAL A 2 28.04 6.71 -3.02
CA VAL A 2 26.81 5.89 -2.87
C VAL A 2 25.73 6.58 -3.69
N TYR A 3 25.29 5.94 -4.76
CA TYR A 3 24.22 6.48 -5.60
C TYR A 3 22.88 6.09 -4.98
N HIS A 4 22.14 7.07 -4.47
CA HIS A 4 20.73 6.89 -4.13
C HIS A 4 19.91 7.08 -5.41
N LEU A 5 19.65 5.97 -6.12
CA LEU A 5 18.75 5.96 -7.26
C LEU A 5 17.32 6.15 -6.75
N ARG A 6 16.76 7.36 -6.89
CA ARG A 6 15.32 7.56 -6.71
C ARG A 6 14.61 7.08 -7.96
N LEU A 7 14.24 5.81 -7.97
CA LEU A 7 13.39 5.26 -9.02
C LEU A 7 12.00 5.91 -8.95
N PRO A 8 11.37 6.21 -10.10
CA PRO A 8 9.98 6.59 -10.13
C PRO A 8 9.11 5.41 -9.69
N ASP A 9 8.02 5.71 -8.98
CA ASP A 9 7.08 4.74 -8.38
C ASP A 9 6.56 3.69 -9.37
N ASN A 10 6.53 4.03 -10.66
CA ASN A 10 6.05 3.19 -11.76
C ASN A 10 7.11 2.22 -12.35
N TYR A 11 8.23 1.97 -11.67
CA TYR A 11 9.28 1.07 -12.21
C TYR A 11 8.89 -0.40 -12.02
N PRO A 12 9.04 -1.28 -13.04
CA PRO A 12 8.61 -2.68 -13.02
C PRO A 12 9.33 -3.57 -12.00
N MET A 13 10.32 -3.03 -11.28
CA MET A 13 10.98 -3.70 -10.15
C MET A 13 10.15 -3.61 -8.86
N HIS A 14 9.13 -2.75 -8.83
CA HIS A 14 8.11 -2.75 -7.79
C HIS A 14 7.08 -3.82 -8.15
N PRO A 15 7.08 -4.97 -7.46
CA PRO A 15 6.12 -6.01 -7.77
C PRO A 15 4.71 -5.49 -7.51
N VAL A 16 3.94 -5.38 -8.59
CA VAL A 16 2.53 -5.00 -8.54
C VAL A 16 1.75 -6.25 -8.19
N TYR A 17 1.19 -6.30 -7.00
CA TYR A 17 0.38 -7.42 -6.54
C TYR A 17 -1.10 -7.04 -6.56
N GLU A 18 -1.95 -7.98 -6.95
CA GLU A 18 -3.40 -7.80 -6.94
C GLU A 18 -3.92 -7.96 -5.50
N VAL A 19 -4.38 -6.86 -4.93
CA VAL A 19 -5.06 -6.84 -3.63
C VAL A 19 -6.51 -7.27 -3.86
N GLU A 20 -6.98 -8.20 -3.04
CA GLU A 20 -8.34 -8.77 -3.07
C GLU A 20 -9.34 -7.82 -2.40
N ALA A 21 -9.00 -7.33 -1.20
CA ALA A 21 -9.88 -6.48 -0.42
C ALA A 21 -9.10 -5.62 0.57
N ILE A 22 -9.69 -4.49 0.95
CA ILE A 22 -9.19 -3.66 2.05
C ILE A 22 -9.97 -4.06 3.30
N LEU A 23 -9.27 -4.64 4.28
CA LEU A 23 -9.90 -5.11 5.52
C LEU A 23 -10.15 -3.97 6.50
N GLY A 24 -9.37 -2.89 6.39
CA GLY A 24 -9.52 -1.75 7.26
C GLY A 24 -8.47 -0.70 7.00
N HIS A 25 -8.59 0.41 7.72
CA HIS A 25 -7.60 1.47 7.72
C HIS A 25 -7.27 1.88 9.15
N ARG A 26 -6.03 2.30 9.37
CA ARG A 26 -5.59 2.89 10.63
C ARG A 26 -4.90 4.21 10.36
N LEU A 27 -5.11 5.15 11.27
CA LEU A 27 -4.44 6.45 11.25
C LEU A 27 -3.22 6.34 12.17
N THR A 28 -2.02 6.35 11.58
CA THR A 28 -0.77 6.41 12.35
C THR A 28 -0.24 7.83 12.27
N GLY A 29 -0.12 8.51 13.41
CA GLY A 29 0.44 9.85 13.44
C GLY A 29 0.95 10.22 14.82
N ALA A 30 2.26 10.40 14.95
CA ALA A 30 2.86 11.05 16.11
C ALA A 30 3.17 12.51 15.75
N LYS A 31 2.49 13.45 16.44
CA LYS A 31 2.82 14.88 16.61
C LYS A 31 3.16 15.77 15.38
N GLY A 32 2.98 15.34 14.13
CA GLY A 32 3.24 16.26 12.98
C GLY A 32 2.77 15.83 11.60
N GLY A 33 2.29 14.60 11.43
CA GLY A 33 1.76 14.14 10.14
C GLY A 33 0.84 12.95 10.35
N LYS A 34 -0.45 13.11 10.05
CA LYS A 34 -1.40 12.00 10.03
C LYS A 34 -1.12 11.21 8.76
N ARG A 35 -0.62 9.98 8.88
CA ARG A 35 -0.52 9.03 7.77
C ARG A 35 -1.61 7.99 7.92
N ARG A 36 -2.42 7.81 6.88
CA ARG A 36 -3.40 6.73 6.84
C ARG A 36 -2.75 5.52 6.18
N LEU A 37 -2.84 4.40 6.87
CA LEU A 37 -2.43 3.10 6.36
C LEU A 37 -3.67 2.25 6.16
N TYR A 38 -3.68 1.43 5.12
CA TYR A 38 -4.76 0.52 4.76
C TYR A 38 -4.24 -0.90 4.83
N LEU A 39 -5.01 -1.80 5.45
CA LEU A 39 -4.69 -3.21 5.48
C LEU A 39 -5.19 -3.84 4.18
N ALA A 40 -4.26 -4.17 3.30
CA ALA A 40 -4.53 -4.83 2.04
C ALA A 40 -4.44 -6.36 2.21
N ARG A 41 -5.52 -7.05 1.87
CA ARG A 41 -5.57 -8.51 1.70
C ARG A 41 -5.10 -8.84 0.30
N TRP A 42 -4.05 -9.65 0.15
CA TRP A 42 -3.61 -10.08 -1.16
C TRP A 42 -4.45 -11.24 -1.68
N LYS A 43 -4.74 -11.24 -2.98
CA LYS A 43 -5.53 -12.31 -3.60
C LYS A 43 -4.75 -13.60 -3.66
N GLY A 44 -5.34 -14.67 -3.11
CA GLY A 44 -4.70 -15.98 -3.04
C GLY A 44 -3.67 -16.15 -1.91
N TYR A 45 -3.50 -15.13 -1.06
CA TYR A 45 -2.69 -15.24 0.16
C TYR A 45 -3.58 -15.15 1.40
N GLY A 46 -3.13 -15.80 2.47
CA GLY A 46 -3.87 -15.83 3.73
C GLY A 46 -3.82 -14.49 4.48
N PRO A 47 -4.57 -14.37 5.58
CA PRO A 47 -4.52 -13.18 6.43
C PRO A 47 -3.15 -12.94 7.09
N GLU A 48 -2.27 -13.92 7.02
CA GLU A 48 -0.87 -13.85 7.46
C GLU A 48 0.01 -12.97 6.56
N ASP A 49 -0.35 -12.83 5.27
CA ASP A 49 0.34 -11.95 4.33
C ASP A 49 -0.27 -10.53 4.27
N ASP A 50 -1.38 -10.30 4.99
CA ASP A 50 -2.08 -9.00 5.01
C ASP A 50 -1.10 -7.88 5.38
N THR A 51 -0.89 -6.94 4.46
CA THR A 51 0.14 -5.91 4.61
C THR A 51 -0.48 -4.52 4.72
N TRP A 52 0.11 -3.68 5.58
CA TRP A 52 -0.29 -2.29 5.73
C TRP A 52 0.37 -1.43 4.65
N ILE A 53 -0.42 -0.95 3.69
CA ILE A 53 0.01 -0.07 2.61
C ILE A 53 -0.42 1.38 2.85
N SER A 54 0.28 2.32 2.23
CA SER A 54 -0.03 3.75 2.35
C SER A 54 -1.12 4.18 1.37
N GLU A 55 -1.79 5.32 1.59
CA GLU A 55 -2.69 5.91 0.58
C GLU A 55 -2.00 6.12 -0.78
N ALA A 56 -0.69 6.37 -0.78
CA ALA A 56 0.06 6.60 -2.01
C ALA A 56 0.16 5.31 -2.84
N ASP A 57 0.53 4.19 -2.21
CA ASP A 57 0.54 2.86 -2.84
C ASP A 57 -0.86 2.43 -3.29
N LEU A 58 -1.87 2.67 -2.44
CA LEU A 58 -3.24 2.32 -2.76
C LEU A 58 -3.81 3.16 -3.92
N ARG A 59 -3.25 4.35 -4.19
CA ARG A 59 -3.63 5.17 -5.35
C ARG A 59 -3.35 4.46 -6.68
N ASN A 60 -2.43 3.49 -6.69
CA ASN A 60 -2.17 2.63 -7.83
C ASN A 60 -3.24 1.53 -8.01
N ALA A 61 -4.13 1.34 -7.03
CA ALA A 61 -5.25 0.39 -7.06
C ALA A 61 -6.59 1.09 -6.73
N PRO A 62 -7.05 2.03 -7.58
CA PRO A 62 -8.26 2.83 -7.32
C PRO A 62 -9.56 1.99 -7.29
N THR A 63 -9.55 0.79 -7.86
CA THR A 63 -10.67 -0.15 -7.86
C THR A 63 -11.05 -0.61 -6.45
N LEU A 64 -10.08 -0.72 -5.54
CA LEU A 64 -10.31 -1.24 -4.18
C LEU A 64 -10.85 -0.17 -3.22
N LEU A 65 -10.41 1.07 -3.40
CA LEU A 65 -10.93 2.24 -2.68
C LEU A 65 -12.41 2.49 -2.94
N ARG A 66 -12.94 1.99 -4.07
CA ARG A 66 -14.34 2.21 -4.47
C ARG A 66 -15.31 1.20 -3.85
N THR A 67 -14.79 0.09 -3.32
CA THR A 67 -15.57 -1.02 -2.74
C THR A 67 -15.54 -1.02 -1.20
N TYR A 68 -14.58 -0.30 -0.60
CA TYR A 68 -14.52 -0.02 0.84
C TYR A 68 -15.43 1.16 1.22
#